data_AF-A0A382UK78-F1
#
_entry.id   AF-A0A382UK78-F1
#
_cell.length_a   1.000
_cell.length_b   1.000
_cell.length_c   1.000
_cell.angle_alpha   90.00
_cell.angle_beta   90.00
_cell.angle_gamma   90.00
#
_symmetry.space_group_name_H-M   'P 1'
#
loop_
_entity.id
_entity.type
_entity.pdbx_description
1 polymer ?
#
loop_
_entity_poly.entity_id
_entity_poly.type
_entity_poly.pdbx_seq_one_letter_code
_entity_poly.pdbx_strand_id
1 'polypeptide(L)'
;MKEDGIICIEAPNLVTLIENLEYDTIYHEHLSYLSLKPLRDFCKKVHMDIFNVEFHDIHGGSFRYFFGREKLRKITENVPKYIQLEEEKGIYTKSRLEKFALDVKNQKRELNSLLWNLKKEGKKIVGISAPAKGNALMNYCKIGPDLLDYVTELNPLKIGKFSAGMHIPIVEEKRLLIDKP
;
A
#
# COMPACT_ATOMS: atom_id res chain seq x y z
N MET A 1 -25.40 15.77 2.28
CA MET A 1 -24.69 16.25 3.49
C MET A 1 -25.38 17.51 4.01
N LYS A 2 -25.51 17.66 5.33
CA LYS A 2 -25.91 18.95 5.95
C LYS A 2 -25.01 20.09 5.48
N GLU A 3 -25.47 21.33 5.59
CA GLU A 3 -24.73 22.49 5.10
C GLU A 3 -23.33 22.60 5.74
N ASP A 4 -23.28 22.48 7.06
CA ASP A 4 -22.08 22.47 7.90
C ASP A 4 -21.49 21.06 8.09
N GLY A 5 -21.89 20.06 7.31
CA GLY A 5 -21.31 18.73 7.43
C GLY A 5 -19.82 18.70 7.07
N ILE A 6 -19.12 17.70 7.62
CA ILE A 6 -17.73 17.38 7.28
C ILE A 6 -17.70 15.92 6.86
N ILE A 7 -17.04 15.64 5.74
CA ILE A 7 -16.64 14.27 5.38
C ILE A 7 -15.16 14.14 5.76
N CYS A 8 -14.82 13.06 6.43
CA CYS A 8 -13.46 12.72 6.80
C CYS A 8 -13.13 11.36 6.17
N ILE A 9 -12.08 11.32 5.35
CA ILE A 9 -11.59 10.09 4.72
C ILE A 9 -10.12 9.95 5.04
N GLU A 10 -9.70 8.78 5.49
CA GLU A 10 -8.30 8.43 5.65
C GLU A 10 -7.91 7.40 4.58
N ALA A 11 -6.83 7.68 3.86
CA ALA A 11 -6.34 6.80 2.79
C ALA A 11 -4.82 6.92 2.62
N PRO A 12 -4.16 5.86 2.12
CA PRO A 12 -2.75 5.92 1.71
C PRO A 12 -2.52 7.01 0.67
N ASN A 13 -1.35 7.63 0.69
CA ASN A 13 -0.97 8.67 -0.25
C ASN A 13 -0.06 8.14 -1.37
N LEU A 14 -0.27 8.65 -2.59
CA LEU A 14 0.51 8.28 -3.76
C LEU A 14 2.01 8.60 -3.64
N VAL A 15 2.39 9.68 -2.92
CA VAL A 15 3.82 9.99 -2.68
C VAL A 15 4.46 8.84 -1.92
N THR A 16 3.87 8.48 -0.78
CA THR A 16 4.33 7.36 0.06
C THR A 16 4.47 6.07 -0.74
N LEU A 17 3.43 5.71 -1.52
CA LEU A 17 3.45 4.50 -2.33
C LEU A 17 4.66 4.47 -3.29
N ILE A 18 4.91 5.59 -3.98
CA ILE A 18 6.00 5.71 -4.96
C ILE A 18 7.36 5.71 -4.26
N GLU A 19 7.51 6.44 -3.15
CA GLU A 19 8.79 6.58 -2.44
C GLU A 19 9.21 5.29 -1.73
N ASN A 20 8.26 4.59 -1.13
CA ASN A 20 8.52 3.37 -0.36
C ASN A 20 8.42 2.08 -1.18
N LEU A 21 8.11 2.18 -2.48
CA LEU A 21 7.88 1.02 -3.35
C LEU A 21 6.77 0.09 -2.81
N GLU A 22 5.68 0.64 -2.29
CA GLU A 22 4.54 -0.11 -1.74
C GLU A 22 3.64 -0.67 -2.86
N TYR A 23 4.24 -1.27 -3.89
CA TYR A 23 3.52 -1.84 -5.04
C TYR A 23 2.67 -3.06 -4.65
N ASP A 24 2.91 -3.65 -3.49
CA ASP A 24 2.09 -4.69 -2.89
C ASP A 24 0.71 -4.16 -2.45
N THR A 25 0.55 -2.84 -2.29
CA THR A 25 -0.75 -2.19 -2.08
C THR A 25 -1.57 -2.06 -3.36
N ILE A 26 -1.03 -2.48 -4.52
CA ILE A 26 -1.74 -2.45 -5.81
C ILE A 26 -2.46 -3.79 -6.05
N TYR A 27 -3.75 -3.83 -5.71
CA TYR A 27 -4.61 -5.01 -5.91
C TYR A 27 -6.08 -4.60 -6.12
N HIS A 28 -6.93 -5.57 -6.47
CA HIS A 28 -8.28 -5.34 -7.01
C HIS A 28 -9.22 -4.49 -6.15
N GLU A 29 -9.07 -4.51 -4.81
CA GLU A 29 -9.90 -3.69 -3.92
C GLU A 29 -9.46 -2.21 -3.91
N HIS A 30 -8.22 -1.93 -4.29
CA HIS A 30 -7.65 -0.58 -4.36
C HIS A 30 -7.79 -0.02 -5.79
N LEU A 31 -8.96 0.55 -6.07
CA LEU A 31 -9.28 1.15 -7.37
C LEU A 31 -8.61 2.53 -7.59
N SER A 32 -8.12 3.17 -6.53
CA SER A 32 -7.56 4.52 -6.59
C SER A 32 -6.39 4.68 -5.61
N TYR A 33 -5.38 5.43 -6.04
CA TYR A 33 -4.20 5.78 -5.26
C TYR A 33 -4.17 7.30 -5.15
N LEU A 34 -4.55 7.81 -3.98
CA LEU A 34 -4.96 9.21 -3.86
C LEU A 34 -3.78 10.16 -3.77
N SER A 35 -3.91 11.28 -4.49
CA SER A 35 -3.09 12.48 -4.32
C SER A 35 -3.99 13.70 -4.24
N LEU A 36 -3.54 14.72 -3.51
CA LEU A 36 -4.33 15.86 -3.08
C LEU A 36 -4.68 16.78 -4.25
N LYS A 37 -3.77 17.02 -5.20
CA LYS A 37 -4.04 17.90 -6.35
C LYS A 37 -5.23 17.44 -7.21
N PRO A 38 -5.27 16.20 -7.78
CA PRO A 38 -6.42 15.76 -8.56
C PRO A 38 -7.68 15.58 -7.71
N LEU A 39 -7.55 15.19 -6.43
CA LEU A 39 -8.69 15.06 -5.53
C LEU A 39 -9.35 16.42 -5.24
N ARG A 40 -8.55 17.47 -5.03
CA ARG A 40 -9.03 18.84 -4.87
C ARG A 40 -9.78 19.30 -6.12
N ASP A 41 -9.23 19.03 -7.30
CA ASP A 41 -9.85 19.43 -8.56
C ASP A 41 -11.15 18.66 -8.82
N PHE A 42 -11.24 17.38 -8.38
CA PHE A 42 -12.48 16.61 -8.37
C PHE A 42 -13.53 17.20 -7.43
N CYS A 43 -13.16 17.56 -6.19
CA CYS A 43 -14.07 18.15 -5.21
C CYS A 43 -14.75 19.43 -5.74
N LYS A 44 -13.99 20.29 -6.41
CA LYS A 44 -14.52 21.53 -7.02
C LYS A 44 -15.62 21.25 -8.05
N LYS A 45 -15.52 20.16 -8.81
CA LYS A 45 -16.54 19.77 -9.80
C LYS A 45 -17.86 19.35 -9.16
N VAL A 46 -17.84 18.99 -7.88
CA VAL A 46 -19.03 18.59 -7.09
C VAL A 46 -19.38 19.61 -6.00
N HIS A 47 -18.93 20.86 -6.14
CA HIS A 47 -19.19 21.97 -5.22
C HIS A 47 -18.73 21.72 -3.78
N MET A 48 -17.57 21.07 -3.65
CA MET A 48 -16.90 20.78 -2.38
C MET A 48 -15.46 21.29 -2.37
N ASP A 49 -14.94 21.55 -1.17
CA ASP A 49 -13.54 21.89 -0.91
C ASP A 49 -12.90 20.88 0.04
N ILE A 50 -11.61 20.61 -0.19
CA ILE A 50 -10.72 20.00 0.81
C ILE A 50 -10.14 21.14 1.63
N PHE A 51 -10.65 21.35 2.85
CA PHE A 51 -10.25 22.50 3.66
C PHE A 51 -9.10 22.18 4.62
N ASN A 52 -8.88 20.91 4.96
CA ASN A 52 -7.73 20.46 5.75
C ASN A 52 -7.26 19.08 5.28
N VAL A 53 -5.99 18.81 5.54
CA VAL A 53 -5.37 17.50 5.35
C VAL A 53 -4.32 17.30 6.45
N GLU A 54 -4.26 16.10 7.00
CA GLU A 54 -3.34 15.74 8.09
C GLU A 54 -2.58 14.47 7.71
N PHE A 55 -1.26 14.47 7.86
CA PHE A 55 -0.43 13.28 7.67
C PHE A 55 -0.45 12.43 8.95
N HIS A 56 -0.63 11.13 8.78
CA HIS A 56 -0.49 10.14 9.83
C HIS A 56 0.44 9.02 9.39
N ASP A 57 1.41 8.65 10.23
CA ASP A 57 2.41 7.61 9.95
C ASP A 57 1.85 6.17 10.05
N ILE A 58 0.53 6.02 10.05
CA ILE A 58 -0.12 4.71 10.14
C ILE A 58 -0.11 4.07 8.74
N HIS A 59 0.15 2.75 8.68
CA HIS A 59 0.16 1.94 7.46
C HIS A 59 1.16 2.36 6.37
N GLY A 60 2.31 2.93 6.76
CA GLY A 60 3.35 3.37 5.82
C GLY A 60 3.26 4.86 5.45
N GLY A 61 2.15 5.51 5.80
CA GLY A 61 1.89 6.93 5.54
C GLY A 61 0.53 7.12 4.89
N SER A 62 -0.38 7.76 5.62
CA SER A 62 -1.73 8.07 5.16
C SER A 62 -2.04 9.55 5.33
N PHE A 63 -2.95 10.04 4.49
CA PHE A 63 -3.56 11.34 4.69
C PHE A 63 -4.99 11.17 5.16
N ARG A 64 -5.34 11.98 6.17
CA ARG A 64 -6.71 12.24 6.54
C ARG A 64 -7.17 13.52 5.86
N TYR A 65 -8.13 13.38 4.96
CA TYR A 65 -8.69 14.46 4.16
C TYR A 65 -10.01 14.94 4.77
N PHE A 66 -10.16 16.25 4.91
CA PHE A 66 -11.38 16.87 5.43
C PHE A 66 -12.08 17.66 4.33
N PHE A 67 -13.29 17.23 3.99
CA PHE A 67 -14.10 17.82 2.93
C PHE A 67 -15.29 18.58 3.52
N GLY A 68 -15.65 19.69 2.88
CA GLY A 68 -16.85 20.46 3.19
C GLY A 68 -17.46 21.05 1.92
N ARG A 69 -18.62 21.69 2.03
CA ARG A 69 -19.14 22.52 0.92
C ARG A 69 -18.18 23.68 0.67
N GLU A 70 -18.08 24.09 -0.58
CA GLU A 70 -17.22 25.21 -0.96
C GLU A 70 -17.56 26.49 -0.16
N LYS A 71 -16.55 27.34 0.08
CA LYS A 71 -16.68 28.68 0.71
C LYS A 71 -17.22 28.72 2.15
N LEU A 72 -17.49 27.59 2.80
CA LEU A 72 -17.92 27.56 4.20
C LEU A 72 -16.76 27.56 5.22
N ARG A 73 -15.60 27.05 4.82
CA ARG A 73 -14.46 26.86 5.72
C ARG A 73 -13.20 27.45 5.12
N LYS A 74 -12.36 28.02 5.99
CA LYS A 74 -11.02 28.47 5.62
C LYS A 74 -10.16 27.25 5.27
N ILE A 75 -9.52 27.29 4.11
CA ILE A 75 -8.52 26.31 3.71
C ILE A 75 -7.27 26.53 4.58
N THR A 76 -6.83 25.47 5.26
CA THR A 76 -5.63 25.45 6.09
C THR A 76 -4.36 25.48 5.23
N GLU A 77 -3.24 25.89 5.83
CA GLU A 77 -1.93 25.93 5.15
C GLU A 77 -1.41 24.55 4.75
N ASN A 78 -1.92 23.48 5.38
CA ASN A 78 -1.57 22.10 5.03
C ASN A 78 -1.94 21.77 3.58
N VAL A 79 -3.07 22.26 3.07
CA VAL A 79 -3.52 21.95 1.71
C VAL A 79 -2.52 22.42 0.64
N PRO A 80 -2.15 23.71 0.55
CA PRO A 80 -1.14 24.15 -0.40
C PRO A 80 0.24 23.54 -0.12
N LYS A 81 0.63 23.37 1.15
CA LYS A 81 1.90 22.74 1.55
C LYS A 81 2.05 21.33 0.95
N TYR A 82 1.05 20.47 1.09
CA TYR A 82 1.14 19.11 0.58
C TYR A 82 0.95 19.00 -0.94
N ILE A 83 0.24 19.94 -1.57
CA ILE A 83 0.22 20.03 -3.04
C ILE A 83 1.61 20.40 -3.57
N GLN A 84 2.29 21.35 -2.93
CA GLN A 84 3.66 21.70 -3.29
C GLN A 84 4.61 20.50 -3.13
N LEU A 85 4.48 19.74 -2.05
CA LEU A 85 5.24 18.50 -1.86
C LEU A 85 5.00 17.51 -3.02
N GLU A 86 3.75 17.29 -3.43
CA GLU A 86 3.44 16.39 -4.55
C GLU A 86 4.08 16.84 -5.87
N GLU A 87 4.11 18.15 -6.12
CA GLU A 87 4.75 18.74 -7.29
C GLU A 87 6.27 18.59 -7.24
N GLU A 88 6.90 18.88 -6.10
CA GLU A 88 8.35 18.72 -5.88
C GLU A 88 8.80 17.26 -6.04
N LYS A 89 7.97 16.31 -5.58
CA LYS A 89 8.22 14.87 -5.74
C LYS A 89 7.96 14.36 -7.16
N GLY A 90 7.38 15.19 -8.03
CA GLY A 90 7.18 14.91 -9.44
C GLY A 90 6.23 13.75 -9.72
N ILE A 91 5.32 13.41 -8.79
CA ILE A 91 4.44 12.22 -8.88
C ILE A 91 3.48 12.27 -10.08
N TYR A 92 3.29 13.45 -10.67
CA TYR A 92 2.46 13.69 -11.85
C TYR A 92 3.22 13.56 -13.18
N THR A 93 4.53 13.32 -13.13
CA THR A 93 5.36 13.23 -14.33
C THR A 93 5.48 11.79 -14.82
N LYS A 94 5.44 11.60 -16.15
CA LYS A 94 5.62 10.29 -16.77
C LYS A 94 6.96 9.65 -16.38
N SER A 95 8.03 10.42 -16.41
CA SER A 95 9.38 9.95 -16.08
C SER A 95 9.49 9.43 -14.64
N ARG A 96 8.84 10.08 -13.67
CA ARG A 96 8.80 9.61 -12.28
C ARG A 96 8.07 8.27 -12.16
N LEU A 97 6.94 8.10 -12.85
CA LEU A 97 6.17 6.85 -12.85
C LEU A 97 6.90 5.72 -13.60
N GLU A 98 7.61 6.03 -14.70
CA GLU A 98 8.47 5.08 -15.40
C GLU A 98 9.64 4.63 -14.51
N LYS A 99 10.24 5.56 -13.73
CA LYS A 99 11.26 5.21 -12.74
C LYS A 99 10.70 4.30 -11.65
N PHE A 100 9.54 4.62 -11.08
CA PHE A 100 8.87 3.75 -10.10
C PHE A 100 8.67 2.33 -10.64
N ALA A 101 8.17 2.20 -11.88
CA ALA A 101 7.99 0.90 -12.51
C ALA A 101 9.31 0.12 -12.72
N LEU A 102 10.41 0.82 -13.00
CA LEU A 102 11.75 0.22 -13.08
C LEU A 102 12.24 -0.23 -11.70
N ASP A 103 12.08 0.60 -10.68
CA ASP A 103 12.49 0.31 -9.31
C ASP A 103 11.74 -0.93 -8.77
N VAL A 104 10.43 -1.05 -9.04
CA VAL A 104 9.61 -2.23 -8.70
C VAL A 104 10.16 -3.50 -9.38
N LYS A 105 10.52 -3.42 -10.67
CA LYS A 105 11.12 -4.56 -11.40
C LYS A 105 12.47 -4.98 -10.81
N ASN A 106 13.29 -4.02 -10.40
CA ASN A 106 14.59 -4.29 -9.80
C ASN A 106 14.43 -4.92 -8.41
N GLN A 107 13.56 -4.36 -7.55
CA GLN A 107 13.26 -4.91 -6.23
C GLN A 107 12.74 -6.35 -6.34
N LYS A 108 11.87 -6.66 -7.30
CA LYS A 108 11.41 -8.04 -7.55
C LYS A 108 12.59 -8.99 -7.84
N ARG A 109 13.57 -8.56 -8.65
CA ARG A 109 14.75 -9.36 -8.99
C ARG A 109 15.65 -9.58 -7.77
N GLU A 110 15.86 -8.54 -6.98
CA GLU A 110 16.66 -8.58 -5.74
C GLU A 110 16.02 -9.52 -4.72
N LEU A 111 14.71 -9.38 -4.47
CA LEU A 111 13.96 -10.24 -3.56
C LEU A 111 14.01 -11.71 -4.00
N ASN A 112 13.78 -12.00 -5.28
CA ASN A 112 13.87 -13.38 -5.77
C ASN A 112 15.29 -13.94 -5.64
N SER A 113 16.31 -13.14 -5.96
CA SER A 113 17.70 -13.57 -5.84
C SER A 113 18.06 -13.91 -4.39
N LEU A 114 17.63 -13.09 -3.44
CA LEU A 114 17.80 -13.34 -2.02
C LEU A 114 17.14 -14.67 -1.60
N LEU A 115 15.86 -14.84 -1.93
CA LEU A 115 15.10 -16.04 -1.54
C LEU A 115 15.70 -17.33 -2.13
N TRP A 116 16.10 -17.31 -3.41
CA TRP A 116 16.74 -18.45 -4.05
C TRP A 116 18.12 -18.77 -3.45
N ASN A 117 18.91 -17.76 -3.09
CA ASN A 117 20.20 -17.97 -2.45
C ASN A 117 20.02 -18.62 -1.06
N LEU A 118 19.08 -18.12 -0.26
CA LEU A 118 18.73 -18.72 1.03
C LEU A 118 18.27 -20.18 0.88
N LYS A 119 17.43 -20.50 -0.13
CA LYS A 119 17.03 -21.89 -0.38
C LYS A 119 18.20 -22.78 -0.82
N LYS A 120 19.13 -22.28 -1.63
CA LYS A 120 20.37 -23.01 -2.01
C LYS A 120 21.26 -23.31 -0.81
N GLU A 121 21.27 -22.43 0.18
CA GLU A 121 21.96 -22.64 1.47
C GLU A 121 21.22 -23.61 2.40
N GLY A 122 20.09 -24.18 1.97
CA GLY A 122 19.28 -25.08 2.79
C GLY A 122 18.49 -24.38 3.89
N LYS A 123 18.32 -23.04 3.83
CA LYS A 123 17.52 -22.30 4.80
C LYS A 123 16.04 -22.59 4.62
N LYS A 124 15.33 -22.62 5.74
CA LYS A 124 13.87 -22.64 5.77
C LYS A 124 13.36 -21.20 5.62
N ILE A 125 12.31 -21.00 4.82
CA ILE A 125 11.76 -19.66 4.59
C ILE A 125 10.25 -19.72 4.75
N VAL A 126 9.71 -18.83 5.58
CA VAL A 126 8.29 -18.79 5.89
C VAL A 126 7.77 -17.35 5.79
N GLY A 127 6.49 -17.21 5.47
CA GLY A 127 5.80 -15.91 5.55
C GLY A 127 5.18 -15.68 6.93
N ILE A 128 5.15 -14.41 7.36
CA ILE A 128 4.46 -13.99 8.58
C ILE A 128 3.23 -13.17 8.18
N SER A 129 2.05 -13.64 8.59
CA SER A 129 0.73 -13.15 8.17
C SER A 129 0.41 -13.37 6.68
N ALA A 130 -0.89 -13.56 6.36
CA ALA A 130 -1.41 -13.70 5.00
C ALA A 130 -2.35 -12.52 4.62
N PRO A 131 -1.87 -11.26 4.56
CA PRO A 131 -2.69 -10.11 4.18
C PRO A 131 -2.92 -10.05 2.66
N ALA A 132 -3.93 -9.27 2.22
CA ALA A 132 -4.20 -9.04 0.79
C ALA A 132 -2.97 -8.53 0.03
N LYS A 133 -2.26 -7.54 0.59
CA LYS A 133 -1.02 -7.01 0.02
C LYS A 133 0.09 -8.07 -0.14
N GLY A 134 0.18 -8.99 0.82
CA GLY A 134 1.11 -10.11 0.74
C GLY A 134 0.85 -11.00 -0.47
N ASN A 135 -0.43 -11.25 -0.78
CA ASN A 135 -0.80 -11.99 -2.00
C ASN A 135 -0.41 -11.23 -3.27
N ALA A 136 -0.58 -9.90 -3.32
CA ALA A 136 -0.18 -9.09 -4.47
C ALA A 136 1.34 -9.20 -4.71
N LEU A 137 2.14 -9.03 -3.64
CA LEU A 137 3.60 -9.19 -3.67
C LEU A 137 4.00 -10.58 -4.18
N MET A 138 3.50 -11.65 -3.55
CA MET A 138 3.87 -13.02 -3.90
C MET A 138 3.50 -13.37 -5.35
N ASN A 139 2.32 -12.96 -5.82
CA ASN A 139 1.89 -13.21 -7.20
C ASN A 139 2.70 -12.43 -8.23
N TYR A 140 3.03 -11.15 -7.96
CA TYR A 140 3.87 -10.36 -8.83
C TYR A 140 5.29 -10.93 -8.89
N CYS A 141 5.84 -11.30 -7.74
CA CYS A 141 7.19 -11.82 -7.60
C CYS A 141 7.33 -13.30 -7.97
N LYS A 142 6.22 -14.03 -8.16
CA LYS A 142 6.20 -15.49 -8.42
C LYS A 142 6.83 -16.30 -7.30
N ILE A 143 6.52 -15.92 -6.06
CA ILE A 143 6.99 -16.60 -4.85
C ILE A 143 5.96 -17.65 -4.46
N GLY A 144 6.31 -18.92 -4.62
CA GLY A 144 5.44 -20.07 -4.36
C GLY A 144 5.98 -21.02 -3.28
N PRO A 145 5.38 -22.23 -3.17
CA PRO A 145 5.76 -23.24 -2.18
C PRO A 145 7.18 -23.80 -2.36
N ASP A 146 7.78 -23.58 -3.52
CA ASP A 146 9.18 -23.88 -3.83
C ASP A 146 10.16 -22.97 -3.08
N LEU A 147 9.74 -21.74 -2.78
CA LEU A 147 10.51 -20.77 -1.99
C LEU A 147 10.03 -20.71 -0.54
N LEU A 148 8.72 -20.55 -0.33
CA LEU A 148 8.11 -20.37 0.99
C LEU A 148 7.42 -21.65 1.44
N ASP A 149 7.90 -22.23 2.54
CA ASP A 149 7.40 -23.51 3.03
C ASP A 149 5.95 -23.40 3.55
N TYR A 150 5.62 -22.27 4.17
CA TYR A 150 4.25 -21.88 4.56
C TYR A 150 4.17 -20.38 4.89
N VAL A 151 2.95 -19.89 5.07
CA VAL A 151 2.66 -18.59 5.67
C VAL A 151 1.92 -18.80 7.00
N THR A 152 2.28 -18.05 8.03
CA THR A 152 1.58 -18.10 9.32
C THR A 152 0.43 -17.11 9.40
N GLU A 153 -0.58 -17.39 10.21
CA GLU A 153 -1.74 -16.51 10.39
C GLU A 153 -2.39 -16.70 11.77
N LEU A 154 -3.03 -15.63 12.26
CA LEU A 154 -3.79 -15.62 13.50
C LEU A 154 -5.29 -15.78 13.25
N ASN A 155 -5.79 -15.32 12.10
CA ASN A 155 -7.20 -15.43 11.75
C ASN A 155 -7.60 -16.89 11.45
N PRO A 156 -8.48 -17.52 12.25
CA PRO A 156 -8.92 -18.92 12.05
C PRO A 156 -9.60 -19.15 10.70
N LEU A 157 -10.19 -18.12 10.08
CA LEU A 157 -10.84 -18.22 8.78
C LEU A 157 -9.84 -18.46 7.63
N LYS A 158 -8.55 -18.20 7.84
CA LYS A 158 -7.50 -18.36 6.85
C LYS A 158 -6.65 -19.61 7.10
N ILE A 159 -6.48 -20.01 8.35
CA ILE A 159 -5.71 -21.20 8.74
C ILE A 159 -6.28 -22.45 8.06
N GLY A 160 -5.39 -23.31 7.55
CA GLY A 160 -5.75 -24.52 6.80
C GLY A 160 -6.10 -24.28 5.33
N LYS A 161 -6.09 -23.03 4.87
CA LYS A 161 -6.25 -22.66 3.46
C LYS A 161 -4.89 -22.41 2.80
N PHE A 162 -4.91 -21.86 1.59
CA PHE A 162 -3.73 -21.50 0.82
C PHE A 162 -3.76 -20.03 0.43
N SER A 163 -2.59 -19.43 0.22
CA SER A 163 -2.48 -18.09 -0.35
C SER A 163 -3.08 -18.05 -1.76
N ALA A 164 -3.79 -16.97 -2.08
CA ALA A 164 -4.46 -16.84 -3.36
C ALA A 164 -3.42 -16.77 -4.50
N GLY A 165 -3.61 -17.57 -5.55
CA GLY A 165 -2.76 -17.59 -6.74
C GLY A 165 -1.47 -18.41 -6.61
N MET A 166 -0.64 -18.12 -5.60
CA MET A 166 0.63 -18.85 -5.39
C MET A 166 0.47 -20.15 -4.59
N HIS A 167 -0.68 -20.38 -3.96
CA HIS A 167 -1.05 -21.63 -3.28
C HIS A 167 -0.06 -22.08 -2.18
N ILE A 168 0.48 -21.13 -1.40
CA ILE A 168 1.34 -21.43 -0.24
C ILE A 168 0.43 -21.79 0.95
N PRO A 169 0.68 -22.90 1.67
CA PRO A 169 -0.16 -23.30 2.80
C PRO A 169 -0.16 -22.26 3.91
N ILE A 170 -1.34 -22.01 4.50
CA ILE A 170 -1.53 -21.10 5.62
C ILE A 170 -1.69 -21.92 6.90
N VAL A 171 -0.82 -21.70 7.87
CA VAL A 171 -0.75 -22.45 9.14
C VAL A 171 -0.89 -21.52 10.34
N GLU A 172 -1.12 -22.10 11.52
CA GLU A 172 -1.16 -21.34 12.77
C GLU A 172 0.20 -20.72 13.11
N GLU A 173 0.20 -19.49 13.63
CA GLU A 173 1.40 -18.75 14.03
C GLU A 173 2.28 -19.50 15.05
N LYS A 174 1.68 -20.29 15.94
CA LYS A 174 2.41 -21.13 16.91
C LYS A 174 3.45 -22.06 16.26
N ARG A 175 3.32 -22.33 14.95
CA ARG A 175 4.29 -23.12 14.19
C ARG A 175 5.69 -22.48 14.18
N LEU A 176 5.79 -21.14 14.23
CA LEU A 176 7.09 -20.44 14.30
C LEU A 176 7.92 -20.83 15.53
N LEU A 177 7.27 -21.08 16.67
CA LEU A 177 7.94 -21.46 17.92
C LEU A 177 8.51 -22.89 17.86
N ILE A 178 7.92 -23.75 17.02
CA ILE A 178 8.33 -25.14 16.83
C ILE A 178 9.45 -25.19 15.79
N ASP A 179 9.20 -24.60 14.62
CA ASP A 179 10.06 -24.77 13.45
C ASP A 179 11.31 -23.87 13.50
N LYS A 180 11.28 -22.76 14.26
CA LYS A 180 12.37 -21.77 14.42
C LYS A 180 13.15 -21.53 13.11
N PRO A 181 12.43 -21.14 12.04
CA PRO A 181 12.98 -21.03 10.69
C PRO A 181 14.03 -19.93 10.58
#